data_AF-A0A918UHS2-F1
#
_entry.id   AF-A0A918UHS2-F1
#
_cell.length_a   1.000
_cell.length_b   1.000
_cell.length_c   1.000
_cell.angle_alpha   90.00
_cell.angle_beta   90.00
_cell.angle_gamma   90.00
#
_symmetry.space_group_name_H-M   'P 1'
#
loop_
_entity.id
_entity.type
_entity.pdbx_description
1 polymer ?
#
loop_
_entity_poly.entity_id
_entity_poly.type
_entity_poly.pdbx_seq_one_letter_code
_entity_poly.pdbx_strand_id
1 'polypeptide(L)' 'MNDTPTPEPARARAVLSNEDFKLLREAVLFYLKAHEDDPISSKYSHLYHRLGSAIRR' A
#
# COMPACT_ATOMS: atom_id res chain seq x y z
N MET A 1 -37.74 -24.79 -2.07
CA MET A 1 -37.14 -23.45 -2.20
C MET A 1 -36.22 -23.26 -1.01
N ASN A 2 -34.91 -23.32 -1.23
CA ASN A 2 -33.90 -23.33 -0.17
C ASN A 2 -33.04 -22.08 -0.38
N ASP A 3 -33.40 -20.98 0.29
CA ASP A 3 -32.61 -19.76 0.32
C ASP A 3 -31.46 -19.95 1.30
N THR A 4 -30.22 -20.04 0.80
CA THR A 4 -29.02 -20.10 1.63
C THR A 4 -28.53 -18.67 1.81
N PRO A 5 -28.41 -18.15 3.05
CA PRO A 5 -27.94 -16.78 3.27
C PRO A 5 -26.49 -16.68 2.79
N THR A 6 -26.27 -15.85 1.77
CA THR A 6 -24.94 -15.55 1.27
C THR A 6 -24.18 -14.82 2.38
N PRO A 7 -23.00 -15.30 2.82
CA PRO A 7 -22.25 -14.64 3.88
C PRO A 7 -21.85 -13.24 3.40
N GLU A 8 -22.31 -12.21 4.10
CA GLU A 8 -21.93 -10.83 3.83
C GLU A 8 -20.40 -10.70 3.91
N PRO A 9 -19.76 -9.97 2.98
CA PRO A 9 -18.32 -9.83 2.99
C PRO A 9 -17.88 -9.20 4.31
N ALA A 10 -17.13 -9.96 5.11
CA ALA A 10 -16.54 -9.48 6.35
C ALA A 10 -15.77 -8.20 6.04
N ARG A 11 -16.16 -7.08 6.68
CA ARG A 11 -15.51 -5.77 6.46
C ARG A 11 -14.01 -5.93 6.57
N ALA A 12 -13.31 -5.65 5.48
CA ALA A 12 -11.85 -5.70 5.45
C ALA A 12 -11.32 -4.72 6.51
N ARG A 13 -10.72 -5.26 7.57
CA ARG A 13 -10.00 -4.44 8.56
C ARG A 13 -8.71 -3.94 7.91
N ALA A 14 -8.43 -2.66 8.06
CA ALA A 14 -7.13 -2.13 7.72
C ALA A 14 -6.08 -2.83 8.60
N VAL A 15 -5.14 -3.53 7.97
CA VAL A 15 -4.04 -4.24 8.67
C VAL A 15 -2.93 -3.26 9.08
N LEU A 16 -2.88 -2.10 8.43
CA LEU A 16 -1.88 -1.05 8.63
C LEU A 16 -2.58 0.29 8.86
N SER A 17 -2.00 1.12 9.72
CA SER A 17 -2.45 2.47 10.01
C SER A 17 -1.88 3.48 9.04
N ASN A 18 -2.47 4.68 8.98
CA ASN A 18 -1.94 5.79 8.17
C ASN A 18 -0.51 6.19 8.54
N GLU A 19 -0.11 5.99 9.80
CA GLU A 19 1.26 6.21 10.28
C GLU A 19 2.24 5.19 9.70
N ASP A 20 1.87 3.91 9.67
CA ASP A 20 2.68 2.85 9.05
C ASP A 20 2.93 3.16 7.57
N PHE A 21 1.91 3.62 6.85
CA PHE A 21 2.08 4.02 5.45
C PHE A 21 3.06 5.18 5.26
N LYS A 22 3.15 6.13 6.21
CA LYS A 22 4.17 7.20 6.19
C LYS A 22 5.57 6.63 6.40
N LEU A 23 5.74 5.73 7.37
CA LEU A 23 7.02 5.07 7.64
C LEU A 23 7.50 4.26 6.43
N LEU A 24 6.59 3.49 5.79
CA LEU A 24 6.89 2.74 4.57
C LEU A 24 7.29 3.67 3.42
N ARG A 25 6.62 4.81 3.28
CA ARG A 25 6.92 5.79 2.23
C ARG A 25 8.33 6.39 2.41
N GLU A 26 8.74 6.69 3.65
CA GLU A 26 10.09 7.16 3.96
C GLU A 26 11.14 6.08 3.65
N ALA A 27 10.89 4.82 4.02
CA ALA A 27 11.80 3.71 3.72
C ALA A 27 11.98 3.51 2.20
N VAL A 28 10.89 3.58 1.42
CA VAL A 28 10.94 3.50 -0.05
C VAL A 28 11.72 4.67 -0.63
N LEU A 29 11.52 5.89 -0.12
CA LEU A 29 12.26 7.07 -0.58
C LEU A 29 13.76 6.95 -0.30
N PHE A 30 14.13 6.45 0.88
CA PHE A 30 15.52 6.17 1.23
C PHE A 30 16.15 5.16 0.25
N TYR A 31 15.44 4.08 -0.04
CA TYR A 31 15.91 3.08 -1.01
C TYR A 31 16.08 3.66 -2.42
N LEU A 32 15.11 4.46 -2.88
CA LEU A 32 15.16 5.12 -4.19
C LEU A 32 16.38 6.03 -4.34
N LYS A 33 16.68 6.83 -3.31
CA LYS A 33 17.86 7.70 -3.30
C LYS A 33 19.17 6.91 -3.33
N ALA A 34 19.19 5.71 -2.77
CA ALA A 34 20.37 4.85 -2.75
C ALA A 34 20.58 4.04 -4.05
N HIS A 35 19.55 3.91 -4.89
CA HIS A 35 19.55 3.04 -6.07
C HIS A 35 19.01 3.74 -7.32
N GLU A 36 19.19 5.06 -7.44
CA GLU A 36 18.53 5.86 -8.49
C GLU A 36 18.81 5.35 -9.92
N ASP A 37 20.00 4.82 -10.19
CA ASP A 37 20.41 4.26 -11.47
C ASP A 37 19.93 2.81 -11.73
N ASP A 38 19.35 2.14 -10.73
CA ASP A 38 18.87 0.77 -10.89
C ASP A 38 17.50 0.76 -11.60
N PRO A 39 17.29 -0.09 -12.61
CA PRO A 39 15.99 -0.21 -13.28
C PRO A 39 14.84 -0.57 -12.32
N ILE A 40 15.12 -1.15 -11.16
CA ILE A 40 14.13 -1.45 -10.12
C ILE A 40 13.54 -0.18 -9.49
N SER A 41 14.23 0.96 -9.54
CA SER A 41 13.78 2.22 -8.96
C SER A 41 12.47 2.71 -9.57
N SER A 42 12.18 2.37 -10.83
CA SER A 42 10.85 2.62 -11.43
C SER A 42 9.71 1.94 -10.67
N LYS A 43 9.93 0.69 -10.19
CA LYS A 43 8.92 -0.06 -9.42
C LYS A 43 8.72 0.56 -8.03
N TYR A 44 9.81 0.98 -7.39
CA TYR A 44 9.76 1.63 -6.08
C TYR A 44 9.13 3.03 -6.16
N SER A 45 9.35 3.78 -7.25
CA SER A 45 8.67 5.05 -7.50
C SER A 45 7.16 4.86 -7.61
N HIS A 46 6.70 3.85 -8.35
CA HIS A 46 5.27 3.50 -8.39
C HIS A 46 4.73 3.11 -7.01
N LEU A 47 5.50 2.35 -6.23
CA LEU A 47 5.12 1.99 -4.86
C LEU A 47 4.99 3.23 -3.96
N TYR A 48 5.94 4.16 -4.02
CA TYR A 48 5.92 5.42 -3.27
C TYR A 48 4.63 6.22 -3.51
N HIS A 49 4.21 6.35 -4.77
CA HIS A 49 2.96 7.03 -5.13
C HIS A 49 1.71 6.29 -4.62
N ARG A 50 1.69 4.95 -4.72
CA ARG A 50 0.56 4.14 -4.22
C ARG A 50 0.40 4.27 -2.70
N LEU A 51 1.50 4.25 -1.96
CA LEU A 51 1.50 4.46 -0.51
C LEU A 51 0.98 5.86 -0.16
N GLY A 52 1.39 6.89 -0.91
CA GLY A 52 0.86 8.24 -0.75
C GLY A 52 -0.64 8.36 -1.03
N SER A 53 -1.14 7.65 -2.04
CA SER A 53 -2.57 7.61 -2.39
C SER A 53 -3.41 6.87 -1.34
N ALA A 54 -2.87 5.79 -0.77
CA ALA A 54 -3.54 4.99 0.27
C ALA A 54 -3.82 5.79 1.55
N ILE A 55 -2.95 6.72 1.92
CA ILE A 55 -3.11 7.60 3.10
C ILE A 55 -4.22 8.64 2.90
N ARG A 56 -4.52 9.03 1.65
CA ARG A 56 -5.47 10.11 1.34
C ARG A 56 -6.92 9.64 1.26
N ARG A 57 -7.17 8.34 1.32
CA ARG A 57 -8.50 7.73 1.24
C ARG A 57 -9.14 7.66 2.62
#